data_AF-A0A380FFE6-F1
#
_entry.id   AF-A0A380FFE6-F1
#
_cell.length_a   1.000
_cell.length_b   1.000
_cell.length_c   1.000
_cell.angle_alpha   90.00
_cell.angle_beta   90.00
_cell.angle_gamma   90.00
#
_symmetry.space_group_name_H-M   'P 1'
#
loop_
_entity.id
_entity.type
_entity.pdbx_description
1 polymer ?
#
loop_
_entity_poly.entity_id
_entity_poly.type
_entity_poly.pdbx_seq_one_letter_code
_entity_poly.pdbx_strand_id
1 'polypeptide(L)'
;MSSKRTYKQAIAYLKSMEGKAWNPDLAYGYQCFDVANQYWIYLFGHSLKGVGAADIPTWNNFTDEATVFENTKSFQAKPGDVVIFNRNYGSGYGHVGIVISATLNSITILEQKLVGWCLLDASRSDNTPYTWL
;
A
#
# COMPACT_ATOMS: atom_id res chain seq x y z
N MET A 1 -9.52 -6.04 -14.92
CA MET A 1 -9.98 -4.88 -15.73
C MET A 1 -8.88 -3.81 -15.73
N SER A 2 -8.45 -3.29 -16.89
CA SER A 2 -7.44 -2.23 -16.88
C SER A 2 -7.94 -0.96 -16.18
N SER A 3 -7.07 -0.29 -15.42
CA SER A 3 -7.40 0.94 -14.67
C SER A 3 -8.10 1.96 -15.57
N LYS A 4 -9.19 2.56 -15.07
CA LYS A 4 -9.87 3.68 -15.74
C LYS A 4 -9.10 5.00 -15.62
N ARG A 5 -8.00 5.00 -14.85
CA ARG A 5 -7.21 6.18 -14.48
C ARG A 5 -5.84 6.12 -15.15
N THR A 6 -5.42 7.24 -15.71
CA THR A 6 -4.03 7.43 -16.13
C THR A 6 -3.08 7.47 -14.94
N TYR A 7 -1.81 7.19 -15.16
CA TYR A 7 -0.77 7.31 -14.13
C TYR A 7 -0.79 8.68 -13.44
N LYS A 8 -0.88 9.77 -14.21
CA LYS A 8 -0.95 11.13 -13.66
C LYS A 8 -2.15 11.34 -12.74
N GLN A 9 -3.32 10.80 -13.09
CA GLN A 9 -4.53 10.88 -12.27
C GLN A 9 -4.41 10.03 -10.99
N ALA A 10 -3.76 8.87 -11.08
CA ALA A 10 -3.47 8.02 -9.94
C ALA A 10 -2.58 8.75 -8.93
N ILE A 11 -1.46 9.33 -9.38
CA ILE A 11 -0.52 10.07 -8.52
C ILE A 11 -1.16 11.34 -7.94
N ALA A 12 -1.94 12.08 -8.74
CA ALA A 12 -2.65 13.26 -8.24
C ALA A 12 -3.65 12.90 -7.13
N TYR A 13 -4.36 11.78 -7.30
CA TYR A 13 -5.29 11.29 -6.28
C TYR A 13 -4.55 10.83 -5.02
N LEU A 14 -3.47 10.05 -5.16
CA LEU A 14 -2.61 9.63 -4.05
C LEU A 14 -2.16 10.82 -3.20
N LYS A 15 -1.63 11.87 -3.83
CA LYS A 15 -1.23 13.10 -3.12
C LYS A 15 -2.40 13.79 -2.42
N SER A 16 -3.60 13.74 -3.01
CA SER A 16 -4.80 14.32 -2.41
C SER A 16 -5.34 13.54 -1.21
N MET A 17 -4.86 12.31 -0.99
CA MET A 17 -5.20 11.47 0.15
C MET A 17 -4.37 11.80 1.40
N GLU A 18 -3.23 12.48 1.23
CA GLU A 18 -2.38 12.91 2.35
C GLU A 18 -3.15 13.79 3.34
N GLY A 19 -2.96 13.54 4.64
CA GLY A 19 -3.65 14.26 5.72
C GLY A 19 -5.14 13.91 5.88
N LYS A 20 -5.65 12.89 5.18
CA LYS A 20 -7.04 12.42 5.31
C LYS A 20 -7.08 11.02 5.91
N ALA A 21 -8.08 10.80 6.75
CA ALA A 21 -8.40 9.48 7.27
C ALA A 21 -9.43 8.80 6.37
N TRP A 22 -9.17 7.56 5.98
CA TRP A 22 -10.03 6.78 5.08
C TRP A 22 -10.53 5.53 5.77
N ASN A 23 -11.82 5.23 5.59
CA ASN A 23 -12.50 4.05 6.15
C ASN A 23 -13.61 3.62 5.17
N PRO A 24 -13.26 3.07 3.99
CA PRO A 24 -14.24 2.66 2.99
C PRO A 24 -15.04 1.41 3.38
N ASP A 25 -14.56 0.61 4.34
CA ASP A 25 -15.23 -0.62 4.77
C ASP A 25 -16.12 -0.45 6.02
N LEU A 26 -16.02 0.71 6.70
CA LEU A 26 -16.71 1.06 7.94
C LEU A 26 -16.43 0.09 9.10
N ALA A 27 -15.33 -0.66 9.04
CA ALA A 27 -14.96 -1.70 9.99
C ALA A 27 -13.59 -1.39 10.62
N TYR A 28 -13.40 -1.79 11.88
CA TYR A 28 -12.13 -1.70 12.60
C TYR A 28 -11.44 -0.31 12.62
N GLY A 29 -12.14 0.78 12.25
CA GLY A 29 -11.65 2.15 12.36
C GLY A 29 -10.86 2.60 11.13
N TYR A 30 -9.69 3.19 11.36
CA TYR A 30 -8.85 3.76 10.31
C TYR A 30 -7.55 2.94 10.24
N GLN A 31 -7.54 1.91 9.40
CA GLN A 31 -6.45 0.93 9.26
C GLN A 31 -5.55 1.22 8.05
N CYS A 32 -4.39 0.56 7.98
CA CYS A 32 -3.50 0.63 6.83
C CYS A 32 -4.16 0.07 5.56
N PHE A 33 -4.94 -1.00 5.73
CA PHE A 33 -5.70 -1.63 4.66
C PHE A 33 -6.69 -0.64 4.02
N ASP A 34 -7.31 0.24 4.80
CA ASP A 34 -8.30 1.20 4.30
C ASP A 34 -7.73 2.18 3.28
N VAL A 35 -6.52 2.68 3.52
CA VAL A 35 -5.86 3.61 2.59
C VAL A 35 -5.53 2.90 1.28
N ALA A 36 -4.98 1.69 1.35
CA ALA A 36 -4.72 0.88 0.16
C ALA A 36 -6.02 0.55 -0.59
N ASN A 37 -7.07 0.17 0.13
CA ASN A 37 -8.37 -0.18 -0.42
C ASN A 37 -9.05 1.03 -1.07
N GLN A 38 -9.00 2.21 -0.45
CA GLN A 38 -9.52 3.45 -1.02
C GLN A 38 -8.84 3.80 -2.34
N TYR A 39 -7.52 3.68 -2.40
CA TYR A 39 -6.75 3.91 -3.61
C TYR A 39 -7.11 2.88 -4.70
N TRP A 40 -7.24 1.60 -4.32
CA TRP A 40 -7.64 0.53 -5.23
C TRP A 40 -9.04 0.74 -5.82
N ILE A 41 -10.02 1.12 -4.99
CA ILE A 41 -11.38 1.46 -5.42
C ILE A 41 -11.35 2.62 -6.43
N TYR A 42 -10.49 3.63 -6.23
CA TYR A 42 -10.38 4.74 -7.17
C TYR A 42 -9.83 4.33 -8.55
N LEU A 43 -8.89 3.38 -8.57
CA LEU A 43 -8.26 2.88 -9.80
C LEU A 43 -9.16 1.91 -10.58
N PHE A 44 -9.73 0.93 -9.88
CA PHE A 44 -10.36 -0.25 -10.48
C PHE A 44 -11.86 -0.38 -10.17
N GLY A 45 -12.38 0.37 -9.21
CA GLY A 45 -13.82 0.41 -8.91
C GLY A 45 -14.33 -0.75 -8.07
N HIS A 46 -13.45 -1.53 -7.45
CA HIS A 46 -13.79 -2.59 -6.49
C HIS A 46 -12.80 -2.59 -5.33
N SER A 47 -13.11 -3.34 -4.27
CA SER A 47 -12.27 -3.44 -3.07
C SER A 47 -11.23 -4.56 -3.18
N LEU A 48 -10.15 -4.41 -2.40
CA LEU A 48 -9.19 -5.46 -2.09
C LEU A 48 -9.79 -6.46 -1.08
N LYS A 49 -9.35 -7.71 -1.15
CA LYS A 49 -9.70 -8.81 -0.25
C LYS A 49 -8.54 -9.15 0.68
N GLY A 50 -8.85 -9.53 1.91
CA GLY A 50 -7.88 -9.97 2.92
C GLY A 50 -8.44 -9.83 4.32
N VAL A 51 -7.92 -10.61 5.28
CA VAL A 51 -8.15 -10.36 6.70
C VAL A 51 -7.10 -9.37 7.22
N GLY A 52 -5.89 -9.42 6.67
CA GLY A 52 -4.85 -8.42 6.87
C GLY A 52 -4.19 -8.00 5.56
N ALA A 53 -3.32 -7.00 5.64
CA ALA A 53 -2.55 -6.50 4.50
C ALA A 53 -1.70 -7.59 3.84
N ALA A 54 -1.16 -8.54 4.60
CA ALA A 54 -0.34 -9.63 4.06
C ALA A 54 -1.12 -10.61 3.14
N ASP A 55 -2.46 -10.60 3.18
CA ASP A 55 -3.30 -11.47 2.35
C ASP A 55 -3.55 -10.89 0.95
N ILE A 56 -3.29 -9.59 0.76
CA ILE A 56 -3.54 -8.87 -0.49
C ILE A 56 -2.95 -9.60 -1.72
N PRO A 57 -1.68 -10.06 -1.71
CA PRO A 57 -1.06 -10.68 -2.88
C PRO A 57 -1.73 -12.00 -3.31
N THR A 58 -2.33 -12.74 -2.38
CA THR A 58 -2.77 -14.13 -2.59
C THR A 58 -4.29 -14.30 -2.60
N TRP A 59 -5.04 -13.38 -2.00
CA TRP A 59 -6.51 -13.43 -1.93
C TRP A 59 -7.21 -12.66 -3.04
N ASN A 60 -6.45 -11.92 -3.87
CA ASN A 60 -6.96 -11.12 -4.96
C ASN A 60 -6.46 -11.68 -6.30
N ASN A 61 -7.27 -11.50 -7.35
CA ASN A 61 -6.85 -11.78 -8.71
C ASN A 61 -6.50 -10.45 -9.40
N PHE A 62 -5.22 -10.23 -9.66
CA PHE A 62 -4.73 -9.00 -10.30
C PHE A 62 -4.60 -9.11 -11.82
N THR A 63 -5.10 -10.18 -12.43
CA THR A 63 -5.06 -10.36 -13.88
C THR A 63 -5.67 -9.13 -14.57
N ASP A 64 -4.92 -8.55 -15.50
CA ASP A 64 -5.24 -7.33 -16.24
C ASP A 64 -5.35 -6.03 -15.40
N GLU A 65 -4.94 -6.06 -14.12
CA GLU A 65 -5.02 -4.93 -13.17
C GLU A 65 -3.65 -4.50 -12.66
N ALA A 66 -2.86 -5.44 -12.16
CA ALA A 66 -1.54 -5.19 -11.61
C ALA A 66 -0.62 -6.40 -11.76
N THR A 67 0.68 -6.13 -11.70
CA THR A 67 1.70 -7.18 -11.61
C THR A 67 2.24 -7.19 -10.19
N VAL A 68 2.26 -8.37 -9.57
CA VAL A 68 2.88 -8.56 -8.26
C VAL A 68 4.36 -8.86 -8.47
N PHE A 69 5.21 -8.07 -7.83
CA PHE A 69 6.66 -8.25 -7.83
C PHE A 69 7.13 -8.62 -6.42
N GLU A 70 7.99 -9.63 -6.32
CA GLU A 70 8.79 -9.83 -5.11
C GLU A 70 9.85 -8.74 -5.05
N ASN A 71 10.03 -8.13 -3.87
CA ASN A 71 11.05 -7.11 -3.70
C ASN A 71 12.45 -7.75 -3.59
N THR A 72 13.37 -7.27 -4.43
CA THR A 72 14.76 -7.70 -4.47
C THR A 72 15.67 -6.49 -4.26
N LYS A 73 16.96 -6.71 -3.95
CA LYS A 73 17.92 -5.60 -3.76
C LYS A 73 18.08 -4.69 -4.99
N SER A 74 17.70 -5.16 -6.18
CA SER A 74 17.75 -4.40 -7.43
C SER A 74 16.38 -3.87 -7.87
N PHE A 75 15.30 -4.21 -7.16
CA PHE A 75 13.97 -3.73 -7.47
C PHE A 75 13.77 -2.33 -6.89
N GLN A 76 13.56 -1.34 -7.75
CA GLN A 76 13.18 0.01 -7.33
C GLN A 76 11.68 0.21 -7.55
N ALA A 77 10.95 0.39 -6.45
CA ALA A 77 9.55 0.76 -6.50
C ALA A 77 9.34 2.12 -7.19
N LYS A 78 8.13 2.35 -7.67
CA LYS A 78 7.72 3.60 -8.32
C LYS A 78 6.60 4.27 -7.54
N PRO A 79 6.46 5.60 -7.62
CA PRO A 79 5.29 6.28 -7.09
C PRO A 79 4.01 5.64 -7.63
N GLY A 80 3.06 5.36 -6.74
CA GLY A 80 1.80 4.68 -7.03
C GLY A 80 1.79 3.17 -6.80
N ASP A 81 2.96 2.53 -6.59
CA ASP A 81 3.03 1.11 -6.24
C ASP A 81 2.43 0.86 -4.85
N VAL A 82 1.73 -0.26 -4.68
CA VAL A 82 1.23 -0.72 -3.37
C VAL A 82 2.26 -1.67 -2.78
N VAL A 83 2.91 -1.26 -1.70
CA VAL A 83 3.88 -2.09 -0.98
C VAL A 83 3.19 -2.86 0.14
N ILE A 84 3.49 -4.16 0.22
CA ILE A 84 2.88 -5.07 1.19
C ILE A 84 3.99 -5.65 2.04
N PHE A 85 3.85 -5.53 3.36
CA PHE A 85 4.71 -6.14 4.34
C PHE A 85 4.08 -7.43 4.84
N ASN A 86 4.91 -8.48 4.94
CA ASN A 86 4.46 -9.80 5.37
C ASN A 86 4.01 -9.81 6.85
N ARG A 87 3.52 -10.96 7.30
CA ARG A 87 2.96 -11.16 8.65
C ARG A 87 3.98 -10.97 9.80
N ASN A 88 5.28 -10.93 9.51
CA ASN A 88 6.31 -10.60 10.52
C ASN A 88 6.27 -9.12 10.91
N TYR A 89 5.54 -8.29 10.16
CA TYR A 89 5.27 -6.90 10.45
C TYR A 89 3.76 -6.68 10.66
N GLY A 90 3.37 -5.73 11.51
CA GLY A 90 1.95 -5.44 11.77
C GLY A 90 1.23 -6.52 12.60
N SER A 91 1.90 -7.06 13.62
CA SER A 91 1.30 -7.98 14.61
C SER A 91 0.59 -9.20 14.01
N GLY A 92 1.14 -9.79 12.95
CA GLY A 92 0.58 -10.99 12.31
C GLY A 92 -0.40 -10.71 11.16
N TYR A 93 -0.84 -9.47 10.96
CA TYR A 93 -1.75 -9.08 9.87
C TYR A 93 -1.03 -8.51 8.64
N GLY A 94 0.26 -8.22 8.76
CA GLY A 94 0.99 -7.48 7.73
C GLY A 94 0.78 -5.98 7.83
N HIS A 95 1.35 -5.26 6.88
CA HIS A 95 1.12 -3.83 6.70
C HIS A 95 1.09 -3.48 5.23
N VAL A 96 0.46 -2.37 4.87
CA VAL A 96 0.37 -1.91 3.49
C VAL A 96 0.48 -0.40 3.44
N GLY A 97 1.14 0.09 2.40
CA GLY A 97 1.17 1.51 2.07
C GLY A 97 1.31 1.72 0.56
N ILE A 98 1.17 2.96 0.14
CA ILE A 98 1.26 3.35 -1.28
C ILE A 98 2.48 4.24 -1.47
N VAL A 99 3.38 3.88 -2.38
CA VAL A 99 4.65 4.59 -2.59
C VAL A 99 4.41 6.00 -3.12
N ILE A 100 4.95 7.00 -2.42
CA ILE A 100 5.00 8.41 -2.84
C ILE A 100 6.30 8.68 -3.62
N SER A 101 7.41 8.14 -3.13
CA SER A 101 8.73 8.23 -3.76
C SER A 101 9.63 7.09 -3.30
N ALA A 102 10.62 6.73 -4.12
CA ALA A 102 11.52 5.63 -3.82
C ALA A 102 12.92 5.83 -4.42
N THR A 103 13.92 5.42 -3.66
CA THR A 103 15.27 5.11 -4.14
C THR A 103 15.48 3.60 -4.04
N LEU A 104 16.63 3.09 -4.48
CA LEU A 104 16.97 1.66 -4.26
C LEU A 104 17.07 1.26 -2.79
N ASN A 105 17.30 2.22 -1.89
CA ASN A 105 17.58 1.96 -0.47
C ASN A 105 16.51 2.49 0.48
N SER A 106 15.49 3.17 -0.04
CA SER A 106 14.46 3.78 0.79
C SER A 106 13.17 3.99 0.00
N ILE A 107 12.04 3.84 0.67
CA ILE A 107 10.73 4.21 0.17
C ILE A 107 10.08 5.21 1.13
N THR A 108 9.30 6.11 0.56
CA THR A 108 8.36 6.97 1.27
C THR A 108 6.97 6.52 0.87
N ILE A 109 6.13 6.20 1.83
CA ILE A 109 4.80 5.64 1.60
C ILE A 109 3.73 6.48 2.27
N LEU A 110 2.54 6.51 1.67
CA LEU A 110 1.31 6.90 2.33
C LEU A 110 0.74 5.66 3.04
N GLU A 111 0.53 5.77 4.34
CA GLU A 111 -0.01 4.72 5.19
C GLU A 111 -0.93 5.29 6.28
N GLN A 112 -1.68 4.43 6.96
CA GLN A 112 -2.55 4.80 8.08
C GLN A 112 -2.44 3.73 9.18
N LYS A 113 -2.45 4.12 10.45
CA LYS A 113 -2.40 3.19 11.59
C LYS A 113 -3.36 3.63 12.69
N LEU A 114 -4.01 2.66 13.34
CA LEU A 114 -4.88 2.89 14.48
C LEU A 114 -4.03 3.17 15.74
N VAL A 115 -3.84 4.45 16.11
CA VAL A 115 -4.14 5.14 17.41
C VAL A 115 -3.61 6.59 17.30
N GLY A 116 -4.49 7.59 17.33
CA GLY A 116 -4.17 8.97 17.77
C GLY A 116 -3.27 9.86 16.90
N TRP A 117 -2.62 9.36 15.86
CA TRP A 117 -1.76 10.18 15.00
C TRP A 117 -1.91 9.76 13.54
N CYS A 118 -2.52 10.62 12.74
CA CYS A 118 -2.28 10.62 11.29
C CYS A 118 -0.84 11.11 11.11
N LEU A 119 0.11 10.18 10.99
CA LEU A 119 1.50 10.53 10.67
C LEU A 119 1.77 10.22 9.21
N LEU A 120 2.17 11.27 8.50
CA LEU A 120 3.06 11.20 7.37
C LEU A 120 4.48 11.20 7.93
N ASP A 121 5.11 10.04 8.07
CA ASP A 121 6.56 9.84 8.24
C ASP A 121 6.86 8.32 8.19
N ALA A 122 7.99 7.78 7.72
CA ALA A 122 9.26 8.36 7.32
C ALA A 122 9.94 7.41 6.34
N SER A 123 10.81 7.98 5.51
CA SER A 123 11.94 7.27 4.91
C SER A 123 12.57 6.28 5.90
N ARG A 124 12.31 4.98 5.72
CA ARG A 124 13.09 3.95 6.42
C ARG A 124 14.30 3.61 5.57
N SER A 125 15.38 4.33 5.85
CA SER A 125 16.75 3.92 5.55
C SER A 125 17.17 2.87 6.58
N ASP A 126 16.54 1.70 6.60
CA ASP A 126 17.07 0.57 7.34
C ASP A 126 17.65 -0.45 6.36
N ASN A 127 18.98 -0.50 6.38
CA ASN A 127 19.84 -1.46 5.72
C ASN A 127 19.70 -2.86 6.37
N THR A 128 18.48 -3.27 6.71
CA THR A 128 18.17 -4.56 7.32
C THR A 128 17.77 -5.54 6.21
N PRO A 129 18.51 -6.65 6.03
CA PRO A 129 18.13 -7.67 5.07
C PRO A 129 16.90 -8.38 5.61
N TYR A 130 15.71 -8.00 5.15
CA TYR A 130 14.52 -8.80 5.42
C TYR A 130 14.52 -10.00 4.48
N THR A 131 14.82 -11.14 5.06
CA THR A 131 14.66 -12.47 4.50
C THR A 131 13.19 -12.73 4.20
N TRP A 132 12.92 -13.05 2.95
CA TRP A 132 11.68 -13.67 2.51
C TRP A 132 11.56 -15.06 3.10
N LEU A 133 10.53 -15.27 3.91
CA LEU A 133 9.84 -16.54 4.13
C LEU A 133 8.34 -16.26 4.07
#